data_AF-A0A5E4LB44-F1
#
_entry.id   AF-A0A5E4LB44-F1
#
_cell.length_a   1.000
_cell.length_b   1.000
_cell.length_c   1.000
_cell.angle_alpha   90.00
_cell.angle_beta   90.00
_cell.angle_gamma   90.00
#
_symmetry.space_group_name_H-M   'P 1'
#
loop_
_entity.id
_entity.type
_entity.pdbx_description
1 polymer ?
#
loop_
_entity_poly.entity_id
_entity_poly.type
_entity_poly.pdbx_seq_one_letter_code
_entity_poly.pdbx_strand_id
1 'polypeptide(L)'
;MAQYRVMLVFGIFLLLAQAALASNCAAQAYSKACASCPFGPDGKIDQSCSGGYQSSGVACSATAHPIANAQYAAGKCPQIQSCIDELNSCKAQYSSGNDSADCQEGSVSVCFSAADSCVDHAAAECGEKPPECKTPAALLLLPLLAAGFLKLTNRI
;
A
#
# COMPACT_ATOMS: atom_id res chain seq x y z
N MET A 1 -27.26 -21.59 -12.31
CA MET A 1 -27.31 -20.25 -11.68
C MET A 1 -26.60 -20.14 -10.33
N ALA A 2 -26.35 -21.24 -9.58
CA ALA A 2 -25.65 -21.17 -8.28
C ALA A 2 -24.13 -20.88 -8.36
N GLN A 3 -23.44 -21.30 -9.43
CA GLN A 3 -21.98 -21.14 -9.55
C GLN A 3 -21.49 -19.68 -9.73
N TYR A 4 -22.30 -18.79 -10.31
CA TYR A 4 -21.93 -17.37 -10.47
C TYR A 4 -21.92 -16.58 -9.16
N ARG A 5 -22.71 -17.01 -8.16
CA ARG A 5 -22.78 -16.31 -6.87
C ARG A 5 -21.53 -16.55 -6.01
N VAL A 6 -20.89 -17.71 -6.14
CA VAL A 6 -19.67 -18.04 -5.39
C VAL A 6 -18.45 -17.27 -5.92
N MET A 7 -18.32 -17.11 -7.25
CA MET A 7 -17.24 -16.31 -7.83
C MET A 7 -17.36 -14.81 -7.50
N LEU A 8 -18.57 -14.27 -7.44
CA LEU A 8 -18.78 -12.85 -7.17
C LEU A 8 -18.42 -12.47 -5.72
N VAL A 9 -18.69 -13.36 -4.75
CA VAL A 9 -18.30 -13.15 -3.35
C VAL A 9 -16.78 -13.27 -3.15
N PHE A 10 -16.13 -14.20 -3.84
CA PHE A 10 -14.67 -14.36 -3.77
C PHE A 10 -13.91 -13.17 -4.40
N GLY A 11 -14.43 -12.61 -5.49
CA GLY A 11 -13.88 -11.41 -6.12
C GLY A 11 -13.95 -10.16 -5.24
N ILE A 12 -15.04 -9.99 -4.49
CA ILE A 12 -15.20 -8.86 -3.56
C ILE A 12 -14.25 -8.99 -2.36
N PHE A 13 -14.03 -10.21 -1.84
CA PHE A 13 -13.08 -10.44 -0.75
C PHE A 13 -11.63 -10.16 -1.15
N LEU A 14 -11.23 -10.50 -2.37
CA LEU A 14 -9.89 -10.20 -2.90
C LEU A 14 -9.66 -8.71 -3.16
N LEU A 15 -10.70 -7.95 -3.49
CA LEU A 15 -10.64 -6.50 -3.63
C LEU A 15 -10.53 -5.79 -2.27
N LEU A 16 -11.20 -6.31 -1.24
CA LEU A 16 -11.16 -5.73 0.12
C LEU A 16 -9.85 -6.05 0.87
N ALA A 17 -9.20 -7.19 0.59
CA ALA A 17 -7.94 -7.55 1.25
C ALA A 17 -6.75 -6.65 0.84
N GLN A 18 -6.83 -5.99 -0.32
CA GLN A 18 -5.77 -5.11 -0.82
C GLN A 18 -5.79 -3.73 -0.15
N ALA A 19 -6.92 -3.31 0.43
CA ALA A 19 -7.05 -2.02 1.11
C ALA A 19 -6.30 -1.95 2.45
N ALA A 20 -5.86 -3.10 3.00
CA ALA A 20 -5.15 -3.17 4.28
C ALA A 20 -3.62 -3.09 4.14
N LEU A 21 -3.07 -2.95 2.93
CA LEU A 21 -1.62 -2.90 2.67
C LEU A 21 -1.13 -1.51 2.24
N ALA A 22 -1.89 -0.46 2.58
CA ALA A 22 -1.65 0.92 2.20
C ALA A 22 -0.31 1.52 2.73
N SER A 23 0.37 0.86 3.66
CA SER A 23 1.51 1.41 4.41
C SER A 23 2.88 1.27 3.73
N ASN A 24 2.98 0.88 2.46
CA ASN A 24 4.26 0.60 1.80
C ASN A 24 4.31 1.06 0.34
N CYS A 25 3.62 2.16 0.02
CA CYS A 25 3.46 2.63 -1.36
C CYS A 25 4.79 3.04 -2.00
N ALA A 26 5.59 3.84 -1.30
CA ALA A 26 6.88 4.32 -1.79
C ALA A 26 7.90 3.17 -1.85
N ALA A 27 7.96 2.32 -0.82
CA ALA A 27 8.86 1.18 -0.76
C ALA A 27 8.57 0.16 -1.88
N GLN A 28 7.29 -0.15 -2.14
CA GLN A 28 6.90 -1.03 -3.24
C GLN A 28 7.19 -0.42 -4.61
N ALA A 29 6.93 0.88 -4.79
CA ALA A 29 7.25 1.57 -6.04
C ALA A 29 8.76 1.49 -6.33
N TYR A 30 9.60 1.78 -5.34
CA TYR A 30 11.06 1.67 -5.47
C TYR A 30 11.49 0.23 -5.77
N SER A 31 11.02 -0.75 -5.00
CA SER A 31 11.37 -2.15 -5.21
C SER A 31 10.98 -2.65 -6.61
N LYS A 32 9.80 -2.28 -7.11
CA LYS A 32 9.37 -2.63 -8.47
C LYS A 32 10.22 -1.93 -9.53
N ALA A 33 10.61 -0.67 -9.31
CA ALA A 33 11.51 0.05 -10.22
C ALA A 33 12.87 -0.67 -10.29
N CYS A 34 13.46 -1.01 -9.15
CA CYS A 34 14.72 -1.77 -9.08
C CYS A 34 14.64 -3.12 -9.82
N ALA A 35 13.50 -3.82 -9.74
CA ALA A 35 13.32 -5.12 -10.36
C ALA A 35 13.03 -5.07 -11.87
N SER A 36 12.47 -3.95 -12.36
CA SER A 36 11.84 -3.91 -13.69
C SER A 36 12.47 -2.91 -14.64
N CYS A 37 13.14 -1.87 -14.12
CA CYS A 37 13.74 -0.84 -14.95
C CYS A 37 15.16 -1.21 -15.40
N PRO A 38 15.53 -0.88 -16.64
CA PRO A 38 16.89 -1.02 -17.09
C PRO A 38 17.82 -0.02 -16.37
N PHE A 39 19.07 -0.41 -16.19
CA PHE A 39 20.14 0.46 -15.69
C PHE A 39 21.05 0.88 -16.83
N GLY A 40 21.46 2.14 -16.83
CA GLY A 40 22.45 2.68 -17.74
C GLY A 40 23.88 2.20 -17.43
N PRO A 41 24.85 2.48 -18.32
CA PRO A 41 26.25 2.13 -18.10
C PRO A 41 26.89 2.87 -16.92
N ASP A 42 26.30 3.98 -16.48
CA ASP A 42 26.65 4.74 -15.29
C ASP A 42 26.01 4.18 -14.00
N GLY A 43 25.28 3.07 -14.10
CA GLY A 43 24.56 2.45 -12.99
C GLY A 43 23.30 3.20 -12.58
N LYS A 44 22.88 4.22 -13.33
CA LYS A 44 21.64 4.96 -13.07
C LYS A 44 20.43 4.22 -13.60
N ILE A 45 19.35 4.24 -12.83
CA ILE A 45 18.08 3.67 -13.29
C ILE A 45 17.50 4.56 -14.39
N ASP A 46 16.91 3.96 -15.43
CA ASP A 46 16.24 4.74 -16.46
C ASP A 46 15.15 5.64 -15.84
N GLN A 47 15.28 6.96 -16.04
CA GLN A 47 14.43 7.94 -15.41
C GLN A 47 12.98 7.86 -15.94
N SER A 48 12.80 7.53 -17.22
CA SER A 48 11.47 7.38 -17.80
C SER A 48 10.72 6.19 -17.20
N CYS A 49 11.41 5.07 -17.00
CA CYS A 49 10.85 3.88 -16.37
C CYS A 49 10.59 4.09 -14.88
N SER A 50 11.59 4.56 -14.13
CA SER A 50 11.45 4.78 -12.69
C SER A 50 10.39 5.84 -12.36
N GLY A 51 10.23 6.86 -13.19
CA GLY A 51 9.15 7.85 -13.06
C GLY A 51 7.75 7.24 -13.13
N GLY A 52 7.55 6.17 -13.92
CA GLY A 52 6.28 5.44 -13.97
C GLY A 52 5.94 4.72 -12.66
N TYR A 53 6.94 4.11 -12.02
CA TYR A 53 6.77 3.49 -10.71
C TYR A 53 6.59 4.53 -9.60
N GLN A 54 7.32 5.65 -9.65
CA GLN A 54 7.11 6.77 -8.73
C GLN A 54 5.67 7.31 -8.82
N SER A 55 5.16 7.49 -10.04
CA SER A 55 3.76 7.90 -10.26
C SER A 55 2.78 6.88 -9.67
N SER A 56 3.08 5.59 -9.78
CA SER A 56 2.29 4.51 -9.18
C SER A 56 2.34 4.54 -7.64
N GLY A 57 3.50 4.87 -7.06
CA GLY A 57 3.66 5.06 -5.61
C GLY A 57 2.87 6.25 -5.09
N VAL A 58 2.91 7.38 -5.81
CA VAL A 58 2.10 8.56 -5.50
C VAL A 58 0.60 8.24 -5.58
N ALA A 59 0.17 7.53 -6.63
CA ALA A 59 -1.22 7.12 -6.77
C ALA A 59 -1.65 6.18 -5.63
N CYS A 60 -0.81 5.22 -5.26
CA CYS A 60 -1.03 4.34 -4.10
C CYS A 60 -1.21 5.15 -2.81
N SER A 61 -0.29 6.08 -2.52
CA SER A 61 -0.37 6.93 -1.34
C SER A 61 -1.62 7.84 -1.35
N ALA A 62 -1.96 8.40 -2.51
CA ALA A 62 -3.17 9.20 -2.71
C ALA A 62 -4.45 8.41 -2.41
N THR A 63 -4.50 7.12 -2.78
CA THR A 63 -5.63 6.25 -2.46
C THR A 63 -5.64 5.77 -1.01
N ALA A 64 -4.47 5.64 -0.39
CA ALA A 64 -4.32 5.23 1.00
C ALA A 64 -4.73 6.34 1.98
N HIS A 65 -4.39 7.61 1.65
CA HIS A 65 -4.63 8.77 2.50
C HIS A 65 -5.28 9.91 1.71
N PRO A 66 -6.52 9.75 1.22
CA PRO A 66 -7.15 10.73 0.36
C PRO A 66 -7.39 12.08 1.05
N ILE A 67 -7.67 12.09 2.36
CA ILE A 67 -7.91 13.33 3.12
C ILE A 67 -6.58 14.05 3.33
N ALA A 68 -5.56 13.33 3.80
CA ALA A 68 -4.26 13.93 4.07
C ALA A 68 -3.62 14.49 2.79
N ASN A 69 -3.71 13.77 1.67
CA ASN A 69 -3.20 14.26 0.38
C ASN A 69 -3.97 15.48 -0.13
N ALA A 70 -5.29 15.55 0.07
CA ALA A 70 -6.07 16.75 -0.25
C ALA A 70 -5.67 17.95 0.63
N GLN A 71 -5.42 17.73 1.92
CA GLN A 71 -4.95 18.77 2.84
C GLN A 71 -3.54 19.24 2.47
N TYR A 72 -2.64 18.33 2.09
CA TYR A 72 -1.30 18.66 1.62
C TYR A 72 -1.34 19.50 0.34
N ALA A 73 -2.14 19.10 -0.66
CA ALA A 73 -2.34 19.88 -1.87
C ALA A 73 -2.93 21.28 -1.61
N ALA A 74 -3.70 21.44 -0.52
CA ALA A 74 -4.23 22.72 -0.07
C ALA A 74 -3.26 23.53 0.83
N GLY A 75 -2.05 23.03 1.09
CA GLY A 75 -1.05 23.67 1.96
C GLY A 75 -1.39 23.61 3.45
N LYS A 76 -2.27 22.70 3.87
CA LYS A 76 -2.79 22.57 5.25
C LYS A 76 -2.20 21.40 6.03
N CYS A 77 -1.35 20.60 5.40
CA CYS A 77 -0.69 19.44 6.00
C CYS A 77 0.84 19.51 5.75
N PRO A 78 1.57 20.43 6.41
CA PRO A 78 3.02 20.57 6.22
C PRO A 78 3.81 19.32 6.67
N GLN A 79 3.24 18.45 7.48
CA GLN A 79 3.89 17.24 7.98
C GLN A 79 4.23 16.26 6.85
N ILE A 80 3.39 16.17 5.81
CA ILE A 80 3.71 15.38 4.61
C ILE A 80 4.95 15.95 3.90
N GLN A 81 5.12 17.29 3.89
CA GLN A 81 6.34 17.89 3.34
C GLN A 81 7.58 17.49 4.14
N SER A 82 7.48 17.48 5.48
CA SER A 82 8.59 17.02 6.34
C SER A 82 9.02 15.59 6.00
N CYS A 83 8.06 14.69 5.78
CA CYS A 83 8.35 13.31 5.37
C CYS A 83 9.07 13.24 4.02
N ILE A 84 8.71 14.09 3.05
CA ILE A 84 9.37 14.18 1.74
C ILE A 84 10.80 14.68 1.90
N ASP A 85 11.01 15.70 2.73
CA ASP A 85 12.33 16.28 2.99
C ASP A 85 13.24 15.27 3.72
N GLU A 86 12.70 14.53 4.69
CA GLU A 86 13.37 13.43 5.39
C GLU A 86 13.75 12.29 4.43
N LEU A 87 12.86 11.90 3.52
CA LEU A 87 13.16 10.92 2.48
C LEU A 87 14.34 11.38 1.62
N ASN A 88 14.33 12.63 1.15
CA ASN A 88 15.40 13.17 0.33
C ASN A 88 16.74 13.22 1.08
N SER A 89 16.71 13.61 2.36
CA SER A 89 17.87 13.61 3.24
C SER A 89 18.42 12.19 3.45
N CYS A 90 17.54 11.23 3.74
CA CYS A 90 17.92 9.83 3.90
C CYS A 90 18.53 9.26 2.61
N LYS A 91 17.93 9.53 1.46
CA LYS A 91 18.49 9.12 0.16
C LYS A 91 19.87 9.70 -0.07
N ALA A 92 20.08 10.98 0.24
CA ALA A 92 21.39 11.62 0.11
C ALA A 92 22.44 10.99 1.04
N GLN A 93 22.04 10.48 2.20
CA GLN A 93 22.93 9.82 3.15
C GLN A 93 23.27 8.37 2.76
N TYR A 94 22.31 7.61 2.24
CA TYR A 94 22.46 6.17 1.99
C TYR A 94 22.72 5.81 0.53
N SER A 95 22.47 6.71 -0.42
CA SER A 95 22.75 6.43 -1.83
C SER A 95 24.25 6.45 -2.10
N SER A 96 24.73 5.42 -2.79
CA SER A 96 26.09 5.37 -3.32
C SER A 96 26.28 6.27 -4.55
N GLY A 97 25.19 6.85 -5.06
CA GLY A 97 25.18 7.49 -6.37
C GLY A 97 25.14 6.48 -7.53
N ASN A 98 25.09 5.18 -7.26
CA ASN A 98 24.90 4.12 -8.26
C ASN A 98 23.61 3.36 -7.92
N ASP A 99 22.56 3.63 -8.69
CA ASP A 99 21.23 3.11 -8.39
C ASP A 99 21.18 1.57 -8.53
N SER A 100 21.99 0.97 -9.41
CA SER A 100 22.10 -0.48 -9.54
C SER A 100 22.69 -1.11 -8.28
N ALA A 101 23.72 -0.52 -7.69
CA ALA A 101 24.30 -1.00 -6.43
C ALA A 101 23.29 -0.80 -5.29
N ASP A 102 22.68 0.39 -5.21
CA ASP A 102 21.68 0.72 -4.19
C ASP A 102 20.44 -0.21 -4.25
N CYS A 103 20.04 -0.62 -5.45
CA CYS A 103 18.96 -1.58 -5.67
C CYS A 103 19.34 -3.01 -5.27
N GLN A 104 20.58 -3.44 -5.52
CA GLN A 104 21.06 -4.79 -5.16
C GLN A 104 21.29 -4.94 -3.66
N GLU A 105 21.90 -3.94 -3.04
CA GLU A 105 22.18 -3.94 -1.60
C GLU A 105 20.95 -3.57 -0.77
N GLY A 106 19.97 -2.91 -1.40
CA GLY A 106 18.79 -2.38 -0.71
C GLY A 106 19.11 -1.21 0.22
N SER A 107 20.26 -0.56 0.05
CA SER A 107 20.76 0.52 0.93
C SER A 107 19.75 1.66 1.11
N VAL A 108 19.03 2.02 0.03
CA VAL A 108 18.05 3.11 0.02
C VAL A 108 16.63 2.63 0.34
N SER A 109 16.38 1.31 0.36
CA SER A 109 15.03 0.75 0.60
C SER A 109 14.48 1.13 1.99
N VAL A 110 15.36 1.21 3.00
CA VAL A 110 14.99 1.62 4.35
C VAL A 110 14.42 3.04 4.40
N CYS A 111 14.94 3.94 3.54
CA CYS A 111 14.46 5.32 3.47
C CYS A 111 13.02 5.39 2.97
N PHE A 112 12.66 4.57 1.99
CA PHE A 112 11.30 4.54 1.45
C PHE A 112 10.30 3.96 2.46
N SER A 113 10.67 2.90 3.17
CA SER A 113 9.82 2.34 4.25
C SER A 113 9.65 3.32 5.42
N ALA A 114 10.71 4.06 5.77
CA ALA A 114 10.63 5.11 6.78
C ALA A 114 9.73 6.26 6.31
N ALA A 115 9.82 6.65 5.04
CA ALA A 115 8.96 7.67 4.46
C ALA A 115 7.49 7.25 4.43
N ASP A 116 7.18 6.00 4.05
CA ASP A 116 5.82 5.46 4.12
C ASP A 116 5.28 5.54 5.57
N SER A 117 6.06 5.11 6.55
CA SER A 117 5.68 5.19 7.97
C SER A 117 5.49 6.63 8.46
N CYS A 118 6.32 7.57 7.98
CA CYS A 118 6.17 8.99 8.30
C CYS A 118 4.87 9.54 7.71
N VAL A 119 4.55 9.20 6.45
CA VAL A 119 3.31 9.64 5.80
C VAL A 119 2.09 9.06 6.50
N ASP A 120 2.11 7.80 6.93
CA ASP A 120 1.05 7.20 7.73
C ASP A 120 0.78 8.00 9.01
N HIS A 121 1.85 8.39 9.72
CA HIS A 121 1.76 9.20 10.94
C HIS A 121 1.25 10.61 10.66
N ALA A 122 1.83 11.28 9.66
CA ALA A 122 1.44 12.63 9.23
C ALA A 122 -0.02 12.66 8.75
N ALA A 123 -0.48 11.60 8.09
CA ALA A 123 -1.86 11.50 7.62
C ALA A 123 -2.85 11.55 8.79
N ALA A 124 -2.58 10.83 9.88
CA ALA A 124 -3.41 10.86 11.08
C ALA A 124 -3.48 12.27 11.70
N GLU A 125 -2.36 12.99 11.76
CA GLU A 125 -2.34 14.39 12.23
C GLU A 125 -3.12 15.34 11.33
N CYS A 126 -3.12 15.06 10.03
CA CYS A 126 -3.82 15.85 9.02
C CYS A 126 -5.31 15.49 8.88
N GLY A 127 -5.84 14.69 9.81
CA GLY A 127 -7.26 14.39 9.92
C GLY A 127 -7.72 13.17 9.12
N GLU A 128 -6.80 12.39 8.56
CA GLU A 128 -7.10 11.04 8.09
C GLU A 128 -7.55 10.20 9.28
N LYS A 129 -8.78 9.68 9.23
CA LYS A 129 -9.27 8.77 10.27
C LYS A 129 -9.13 7.34 9.75
N PRO A 130 -8.60 6.40 10.56
CA PRO A 130 -8.62 5.01 10.18
C PRO A 130 -10.06 4.60 9.90
N PRO A 131 -10.31 3.76 8.89
CA PRO A 131 -11.66 3.27 8.61
C PRO A 131 -12.19 2.60 9.88
N GLU A 132 -13.25 3.18 10.45
CA GLU A 132 -13.95 2.53 11.56
C GLU A 132 -14.54 1.23 11.01
N CYS A 133 -13.90 0.10 11.32
CA CYS A 133 -14.48 -1.22 11.12
C CYS A 133 -15.73 -1.32 12.00
N LYS A 134 -16.86 -0.81 11.53
CA LYS A 134 -18.19 -1.23 11.99
C LYS A 134 -18.35 -2.68 11.57
N THR A 135 -17.87 -3.61 12.39
CA THR A 135 -18.27 -5.00 12.29
C THR A 135 -19.80 -5.02 12.38
N PRO A 136 -20.52 -5.41 11.31
CA PRO A 136 -21.94 -5.60 11.45
C PRO A 136 -22.13 -6.76 12.42
N ALA A 137 -22.76 -6.49 13.57
CA ALA A 137 -23.05 -7.48 14.60
C ALA A 137 -23.76 -8.76 14.09
N ALA A 138 -24.29 -8.71 12.86
CA ALA A 138 -24.91 -9.82 12.16
C ALA A 138 -23.97 -11.01 11.85
N LEU A 139 -22.64 -10.82 11.78
CA LEU A 139 -21.69 -11.91 11.47
C LEU A 139 -21.35 -12.81 12.67
N LEU A 140 -21.66 -12.38 13.89
CA LEU A 140 -21.47 -13.18 15.12
C LEU A 140 -22.56 -14.24 15.35
N LEU A 141 -23.64 -14.24 14.56
CA LEU A 141 -24.76 -15.19 14.71
C LEU A 141 -24.76 -16.36 13.71
N LEU A 142 -23.81 -16.39 12.77
CA LEU A 142 -23.72 -17.45 11.76
C LEU A 142 -23.32 -18.86 12.26
N PRO A 143 -22.68 -19.10 13.43
CA PRO A 143 -22.36 -20.47 13.82
C PRO A 143 -23.58 -21.27 14.36
N LEU A 144 -24.75 -20.66 14.57
CA LEU A 144 -25.90 -21.35 15.19
C LEU A 144 -26.86 -22.03 14.20
N LEU A 145 -26.80 -21.75 12.89
CA LEU A 145 -27.69 -22.39 11.90
C LEU A 145 -27.10 -23.64 11.24
N ALA A 146 -25.81 -23.92 11.43
CA ALA A 146 -25.16 -25.10 10.84
C ALA A 146 -25.39 -26.41 11.62
N ALA A 147 -25.92 -26.37 12.84
CA ALA A 147 -26.13 -27.56 13.68
C ALA A 147 -27.43 -28.34 13.34
N GLY A 148 -28.30 -27.83 12.47
CA GLY A 148 -29.63 -28.43 12.23
C GLY A 148 -29.75 -29.40 11.04
N PHE A 149 -28.80 -29.44 10.10
CA PHE A 149 -29.00 -30.12 8.80
C PHE A 149 -28.31 -31.48 8.64
N LEU A 150 -27.59 -31.99 9.66
CA LEU A 150 -26.79 -33.22 9.53
C LEU A 150 -27.50 -34.52 9.93
N LYS A 151 -28.84 -34.54 9.98
CA LYS A 151 -29.61 -35.71 10.46
C LYS A 151 -30.70 -36.18 9.49
N LEU A 152 -30.41 -36.28 8.18
CA LEU A 152 -31.42 -36.80 7.23
C LEU A 152 -30.86 -37.41 5.93
N THR A 153 -29.78 -38.19 5.98
CA THR A 153 -29.41 -39.08 4.86
C THR A 153 -28.75 -40.36 5.38
N ASN A 154 -29.52 -41.24 6.01
CA ASN A 154 -29.16 -42.66 6.05
C ASN A 154 -30.41 -43.54 6.16
N ARG A 155 -31.14 -43.64 5.04
CA ARG A 155 -32.04 -44.74 4.70
C ARG A 155 -32.05 -44.85 3.19
N ILE A 156 -31.27 -45.79 2.66
CA ILE A 156 -31.60 -46.81 1.66
C ILE A 156 -30.39 -47.75 1.61
#